data_AF-A0A836GLF2-F1
#
_entry.id   AF-A0A836GLF2-F1
#
_cell.length_a   1.000
_cell.length_b   1.000
_cell.length_c   1.000
_cell.angle_alpha   90.00
_cell.angle_beta   90.00
_cell.angle_gamma   90.00
#
_symmetry.space_group_name_H-M   'P 1'
#
loop_
_entity.id
_entity.type
_entity.pdbx_description
1 polymer ?
#
loop_
_entity_poly.entity_id
_entity_poly.type
_entity_poly.pdbx_seq_one_letter_code
_entity_poly.pdbx_strand_id
1 'polypeptide(L)'
;MPRPSFSDVLHSRPFPLTLTILNILGAFACGSYALFLFITHKYRDIRTFAALLYLLGFSIVIPSAELGFMKHPMVASFARFLVSPIGRAFLYVFMGGVILGNGIGGWIVGIYLLSIGVLNISAACILET
;
A
#
# COMPACT_ATOMS: atom_id res chain seq x y z
N MET A 1 -11.19 -36.93 -7.55
CA MET A 1 -10.87 -35.54 -7.95
C MET A 1 -9.66 -35.11 -7.13
N PRO A 2 -8.49 -34.86 -7.75
CA PRO A 2 -7.32 -34.40 -7.01
C PRO A 2 -7.62 -33.00 -6.44
N ARG A 3 -7.38 -32.82 -5.14
CA ARG A 3 -7.51 -31.51 -4.48
C ARG A 3 -6.47 -30.57 -5.12
N PRO A 4 -6.84 -29.38 -5.61
CA PRO A 4 -5.84 -28.43 -6.09
C PRO A 4 -4.87 -28.12 -4.94
N SER A 5 -3.59 -28.33 -5.18
CA SER A 5 -2.55 -28.08 -4.19
C SER A 5 -2.40 -26.57 -4.03
N PHE A 6 -2.12 -26.10 -2.80
CA PHE A 6 -1.85 -24.68 -2.57
C PHE A 6 -0.66 -24.16 -3.39
N SER A 7 0.26 -25.04 -3.81
CA SER A 7 1.39 -24.65 -4.67
C SER A 7 0.97 -24.29 -6.11
N ASP A 8 -0.07 -24.92 -6.66
CA ASP A 8 -0.58 -24.61 -8.00
C ASP A 8 -1.30 -23.25 -8.06
N VAL A 9 -1.94 -22.85 -6.96
CA VAL A 9 -2.57 -21.52 -6.81
C VAL A 9 -1.51 -20.44 -6.52
N LEU A 10 -0.41 -20.80 -5.88
CA LEU A 10 0.74 -19.92 -5.60
C LEU A 10 1.55 -19.57 -6.85
N HIS A 11 1.76 -20.53 -7.75
CA HIS A 11 2.56 -20.37 -8.97
C HIS A 11 1.76 -19.84 -10.18
N SER A 12 0.45 -19.62 -10.02
CA SER A 12 -0.37 -19.11 -11.10
C SER A 12 -0.24 -17.57 -11.21
N ARG A 13 0.03 -17.11 -12.44
CA ARG A 13 0.08 -15.69 -12.88
C ARG A 13 -0.98 -14.73 -12.28
N PRO A 14 -2.21 -15.14 -11.89
CA PRO A 14 -3.15 -14.27 -11.18
C PRO A 14 -2.67 -13.72 -9.84
N PHE A 15 -1.88 -14.45 -9.05
CA PHE A 15 -1.52 -14.03 -7.69
C PHE A 15 -0.81 -12.66 -7.61
N PRO A 16 0.27 -12.39 -8.39
CA PRO A 16 0.90 -11.08 -8.39
C PRO A 16 -0.03 -9.98 -8.93
N LEU A 17 -0.90 -10.30 -9.89
CA LEU A 17 -1.86 -9.37 -10.48
C LEU A 17 -2.94 -8.93 -9.47
N THR A 18 -3.48 -9.89 -8.71
CA THR A 18 -4.46 -9.62 -7.65
C THR A 18 -3.84 -8.78 -6.53
N LEU A 19 -2.58 -9.04 -6.17
CA LEU A 19 -1.85 -8.26 -5.18
C LEU A 19 -1.62 -6.82 -5.64
N THR A 20 -1.25 -6.60 -6.90
CA THR A 20 -1.13 -5.26 -7.49
C THR A 20 -2.47 -4.51 -7.49
N ILE A 21 -3.58 -5.17 -7.83
CA ILE A 21 -4.91 -4.55 -7.80
C ILE A 21 -5.31 -4.16 -6.37
N LEU A 22 -5.08 -5.03 -5.39
CA LEU A 22 -5.31 -4.70 -3.97
C LEU A 22 -4.44 -3.53 -3.50
N ASN A 23 -3.16 -3.53 -3.87
CA ASN A 23 -2.21 -2.47 -3.54
C ASN A 23 -2.67 -1.10 -4.09
N ILE A 24 -3.18 -1.06 -5.33
CA ILE A 24 -3.72 0.15 -5.95
C ILE A 24 -4.98 0.62 -5.22
N LEU A 25 -5.91 -0.30 -4.91
CA LEU A 25 -7.12 0.02 -4.15
C LEU A 25 -6.79 0.57 -2.75
N GLY A 26 -5.79 0.00 -2.07
CA GLY A 26 -5.31 0.48 -0.78
C GLY A 26 -4.73 1.87 -0.85
N ALA A 27 -3.87 2.14 -1.83
CA ALA A 27 -3.33 3.48 -2.04
C ALA A 27 -4.43 4.50 -2.36
N PHE A 28 -5.42 4.13 -3.17
CA PHE A 28 -6.54 5.01 -3.53
C PHE A 28 -7.48 5.31 -2.36
N ALA A 29 -7.81 4.30 -1.55
CA ALA A 29 -8.62 4.46 -0.34
C ALA A 29 -7.89 5.32 0.70
N CYS A 30 -6.60 5.09 0.89
CA CYS A 30 -5.72 5.88 1.74
C CYS A 30 -5.66 7.35 1.31
N GLY A 31 -5.42 7.61 0.02
CA GLY A 31 -5.35 8.96 -0.54
C GLY A 31 -6.67 9.71 -0.46
N SER A 32 -7.77 9.04 -0.80
CA SER A 32 -9.12 9.61 -0.73
C SER A 32 -9.51 9.97 0.70
N TYR A 33 -9.17 9.13 1.68
CA TYR A 33 -9.44 9.39 3.08
C TYR A 33 -8.54 10.50 3.67
N ALA A 34 -7.26 10.51 3.31
CA ALA A 34 -6.34 11.59 3.68
C ALA A 34 -6.81 12.94 3.13
N LEU A 35 -7.27 12.98 1.87
CA LEU A 35 -7.83 14.18 1.25
C LEU A 35 -9.11 14.64 1.94
N PHE A 36 -10.00 13.72 2.32
CA PHE A 36 -11.21 14.04 3.07
C PHE A 36 -10.89 14.68 4.43
N LEU A 37 -9.94 14.11 5.17
CA LEU A 37 -9.46 14.66 6.44
C LEU A 37 -8.82 16.05 6.25
N PHE A 38 -8.13 16.25 5.13
CA PHE A 38 -7.52 17.52 4.76
C PHE A 38 -8.58 18.61 4.50
N ILE A 39 -9.58 18.30 3.67
CA ILE A 39 -10.67 19.25 3.34
C ILE A 39 -11.50 19.59 4.59
N THR A 40 -11.75 18.61 5.46
CA THR A 40 -12.57 18.80 6.67
C THR A 40 -11.84 19.56 7.78
N HIS A 41 -10.61 20.02 7.55
CA HIS A 41 -9.81 20.82 8.50
C HIS A 41 -9.68 20.20 9.90
N LYS A 42 -9.74 18.86 10.02
CA LYS A 42 -9.53 18.16 11.30
C LYS A 42 -8.04 18.02 11.63
N TYR A 43 -7.34 19.14 11.69
CA TYR A 43 -5.95 19.18 12.13
C TYR A 43 -5.93 19.57 13.60
N ARG A 44 -5.56 18.64 14.48
CA ARG A 44 -5.27 18.99 15.88
C ARG A 44 -3.91 19.66 16.03
N ASP A 45 -2.94 19.27 15.18
CA ASP A 45 -1.56 19.74 15.26
C ASP A 45 -0.89 19.87 13.88
N ILE A 46 0.18 20.67 13.82
CA ILE A 46 1.05 20.82 12.63
C ILE A 46 1.70 19.48 12.22
N ARG A 47 1.92 18.59 13.18
CA ARG A 47 2.46 17.24 12.94
C ARG A 47 1.49 16.38 12.14
N THR A 48 0.20 16.41 12.48
CA THR A 48 -0.85 15.72 11.73
C THR A 48 -1.03 16.29 10.32
N PHE A 49 -0.85 17.60 10.15
CA PHE A 49 -0.86 18.24 8.83
C PHE A 49 0.29 17.72 7.94
N ALA A 50 1.52 17.73 8.45
CA ALA A 50 2.67 17.21 7.71
C ALA A 50 2.48 15.72 7.36
N ALA A 51 2.01 14.91 8.31
CA ALA A 51 1.77 13.48 8.10
C ALA A 51 0.71 13.21 7.01
N LEU A 52 -0.39 13.97 6.98
CA LEU A 52 -1.41 13.88 5.93
C LEU A 52 -0.87 14.27 4.55
N LEU A 53 0.00 15.28 4.49
CA LEU A 53 0.61 15.72 3.25
C LEU A 53 1.58 14.67 2.68
N TYR A 54 2.37 14.02 3.54
CA TYR A 54 3.19 12.87 3.15
C TYR A 54 2.32 11.68 2.67
N LEU A 55 1.26 11.35 3.40
CA LEU A 55 0.31 10.30 2.99
C LEU A 55 -0.28 10.56 1.60
N LEU A 56 -0.66 11.81 1.32
CA LEU A 56 -1.18 12.21 0.02
C LEU A 56 -0.13 12.01 -1.09
N GLY A 57 1.12 12.44 -0.85
CA GLY A 57 2.22 12.23 -1.78
C GLY A 57 2.48 10.75 -2.05
N PHE A 58 2.57 9.94 -1.00
CA PHE A 58 2.77 8.50 -1.13
C PHE A 58 1.60 7.79 -1.84
N SER A 59 0.37 8.25 -1.64
CA SER A 59 -0.81 7.68 -2.32
C SER A 59 -0.77 7.84 -3.85
N ILE A 60 -0.02 8.82 -4.36
CA ILE A 60 0.19 9.05 -5.79
C ILE A 60 1.44 8.29 -6.27
N VAL A 61 2.51 8.36 -5.48
CA VAL A 61 3.82 7.77 -5.82
C VAL A 61 3.76 6.24 -5.91
N ILE A 62 3.06 5.57 -4.98
CA ILE A 62 2.97 4.11 -4.93
C ILE A 62 2.29 3.51 -6.18
N PRO A 63 1.05 3.91 -6.55
CA PRO A 63 0.41 3.39 -7.77
C PRO A 63 1.16 3.80 -9.04
N SER A 64 1.81 4.98 -9.05
CA SER A 64 2.66 5.40 -10.17
C SER A 64 3.90 4.50 -10.34
N ALA A 65 4.46 4.02 -9.23
CA ALA A 65 5.56 3.05 -9.24
C ALA A 65 5.07 1.65 -9.66
N GLU A 66 3.90 1.21 -9.18
CA GLU A 66 3.28 -0.08 -9.56
C GLU A 66 2.94 -0.15 -11.06
N LEU A 67 2.53 0.96 -11.66
CA LEU A 67 2.23 1.04 -13.10
C LEU A 67 3.47 1.22 -13.98
N GLY A 68 4.67 1.33 -13.39
CA GLY A 68 5.93 1.42 -14.14
C GLY A 68 6.18 2.76 -14.83
N PHE A 69 5.54 3.85 -14.38
CA PHE A 69 5.71 5.18 -14.96
C PHE A 69 7.01 5.89 -14.52
N MET A 70 7.74 5.35 -13.54
CA MET A 70 9.00 5.91 -13.03
C MET A 70 10.25 5.35 -13.73
N LYS A 71 10.41 5.67 -15.02
CA LYS A 71 11.54 5.20 -15.85
C LYS A 71 12.81 6.05 -15.76
N HIS A 72 12.75 7.20 -15.08
CA HIS A 72 13.90 8.10 -14.97
C HIS A 72 14.97 7.53 -14.02
N PRO A 73 16.27 7.53 -14.38
CA PRO A 73 17.32 6.85 -13.61
C PRO A 73 17.49 7.36 -12.17
N MET A 74 17.20 8.64 -11.89
CA MET A 74 17.19 9.17 -10.51
C MET A 74 16.04 8.65 -9.66
N VAL A 75 14.90 8.30 -10.28
CA VAL A 75 13.71 7.80 -9.58
C VAL A 75 13.69 6.26 -9.55
N ALA A 76 14.48 5.61 -10.41
CA ALA A 76 14.54 4.16 -10.54
C ALA A 76 14.96 3.44 -9.25
N SER A 77 15.90 3.99 -8.47
CA SER A 77 16.29 3.39 -7.17
C SER A 77 15.16 3.43 -6.16
N PHE A 78 14.42 4.54 -6.09
CA PHE A 78 13.28 4.68 -5.20
C PHE A 78 12.09 3.84 -5.67
N ALA A 79 11.84 3.80 -6.99
CA ALA A 79 10.83 2.94 -7.60
C ALA A 79 11.14 1.45 -7.35
N ARG A 80 12.41 1.02 -7.41
CA ARG A 80 12.80 -0.36 -7.06
C ARG A 80 12.53 -0.69 -5.60
N PHE A 81 12.77 0.25 -4.68
CA PHE A 81 12.41 0.08 -3.27
C PHE A 81 10.88 -0.01 -3.09
N LEU A 82 10.14 0.89 -3.73
CA LEU A 82 8.67 0.90 -3.74
C LEU A 82 8.06 -0.34 -4.37
N VAL A 83 8.73 -0.97 -5.32
CA VAL A 83 8.29 -2.19 -6.02
C VAL A 83 8.82 -3.44 -5.29
N SER A 84 9.74 -3.32 -4.34
CA SER A 84 10.15 -4.47 -3.52
C SER A 84 9.00 -4.90 -2.59
N PRO A 85 8.72 -6.21 -2.44
CA PRO A 85 7.68 -6.70 -1.53
C PRO A 85 7.82 -6.17 -0.10
N ILE A 86 9.05 -6.08 0.40
CA ILE A 86 9.38 -5.53 1.72
C ILE A 86 9.08 -4.02 1.78
N GLY A 87 9.50 -3.27 0.76
CA GLY A 87 9.31 -1.82 0.71
C GLY A 87 7.84 -1.42 0.61
N ARG A 88 7.06 -2.16 -0.19
CA ARG A 88 5.59 -2.03 -0.28
C ARG A 88 4.94 -2.25 1.08
N ALA A 89 5.25 -3.38 1.70
CA ALA A 89 4.66 -3.75 2.98
C ALA A 89 4.95 -2.72 4.06
N PHE A 90 6.21 -2.26 4.14
CA PHE A 90 6.62 -1.23 5.09
C PHE A 90 5.82 0.07 4.90
N LEU A 91 5.67 0.54 3.66
CA LEU A 91 4.92 1.76 3.38
C LEU A 91 3.43 1.61 3.70
N TYR A 92 2.80 0.48 3.36
CA TYR A 92 1.40 0.26 3.69
C TYR A 92 1.15 0.16 5.20
N VAL A 93 2.04 -0.50 5.94
CA VAL A 93 1.98 -0.55 7.42
C VAL A 93 2.15 0.84 8.01
N PHE A 94 3.11 1.63 7.50
CA PHE A 94 3.32 3.01 7.94
C PHE A 94 2.10 3.89 7.66
N MET A 95 1.57 3.85 6.44
CA MET A 95 0.39 4.63 6.03
C MET A 95 -0.85 4.24 6.85
N GLY A 96 -1.06 2.94 7.07
CA GLY A 96 -2.15 2.43 7.89
C GLY A 96 -2.02 2.87 9.35
N GLY A 97 -0.81 2.85 9.90
CA GLY A 97 -0.53 3.30 11.27
C GLY A 97 -0.79 4.79 11.49
N VAL A 98 -0.49 5.64 10.50
CA VAL A 98 -0.74 7.09 10.59
C VAL A 98 -2.24 7.43 10.51
N ILE A 99 -3.01 6.67 9.73
CA ILE A 99 -4.46 6.87 9.56
C ILE A 99 -5.27 6.25 10.69
N LEU A 100 -4.71 5.25 11.39
CA LEU A 100 -5.37 4.57 12.50
C LEU A 100 -5.79 5.57 13.59
N GLY A 101 -7.02 5.42 14.08
CA GLY A 101 -7.53 6.27 15.16
C GLY A 101 -8.15 7.60 14.70
N ASN A 102 -8.08 7.96 13.41
CA ASN A 102 -8.67 9.21 12.91
C ASN A 102 -10.18 9.10 12.61
N GLY A 103 -10.94 8.40 13.47
CA GLY A 103 -12.36 8.08 13.28
C GLY A 103 -12.60 6.72 12.60
N ILE A 104 -13.88 6.37 12.38
CA ILE A 104 -14.28 5.03 11.87
C ILE A 104 -13.67 4.75 10.49
N GLY A 105 -13.65 5.73 9.59
CA GLY A 105 -13.03 5.59 8.27
C GLY A 105 -11.53 5.27 8.35
N GLY A 106 -10.82 5.86 9.31
CA GLY A 106 -9.39 5.62 9.51
C GLY A 106 -9.09 4.23 10.04
N TRP A 107 -9.99 3.67 10.88
CA TRP A 107 -9.90 2.28 11.30
C TRP A 107 -10.09 1.31 10.14
N ILE A 108 -11.10 1.52 9.29
CA ILE A 108 -11.38 0.65 8.14
C ILE A 108 -10.20 0.66 7.16
N VAL A 109 -9.76 1.85 6.75
CA VAL A 109 -8.65 2.02 5.80
C VAL A 109 -7.33 1.55 6.41
N GLY A 110 -7.09 1.82 7.69
CA GLY A 110 -5.89 1.43 8.40
C GLY A 110 -5.73 -0.09 8.55
N ILE A 111 -6.78 -0.80 8.96
CA ILE A 111 -6.77 -2.27 9.04
C ILE A 111 -6.59 -2.90 7.66
N TYR A 112 -7.22 -2.33 6.64
CA TYR A 112 -7.07 -2.79 5.26
C TYR A 112 -5.62 -2.68 4.77
N LEU A 113 -4.97 -1.53 4.99
CA LEU A 113 -3.57 -1.30 4.63
C LEU A 113 -2.60 -2.22 5.39
N LEU A 114 -2.84 -2.44 6.68
CA LEU A 114 -2.06 -3.40 7.48
C LEU A 114 -2.19 -4.83 6.93
N SER A 115 -3.41 -5.24 6.58
CA SER A 115 -3.67 -6.57 6.02
C SER A 115 -2.94 -6.75 4.68
N ILE A 116 -2.95 -5.73 3.82
CA ILE A 116 -2.18 -5.71 2.57
C ILE A 116 -0.68 -5.77 2.82
N GLY A 117 -0.18 -5.08 3.85
CA GLY A 117 1.22 -5.13 4.23
C GLY A 117 1.66 -6.55 4.61
N VAL A 118 0.87 -7.23 5.44
CA VAL A 118 1.12 -8.62 5.83
C VAL A 118 1.05 -9.56 4.61
N LEU A 119 0.09 -9.35 3.70
CA LEU A 119 -0.02 -10.12 2.46
C LEU A 119 1.17 -9.94 1.52
N ASN A 120 1.74 -8.73 1.43
CA ASN A 120 2.95 -8.48 0.64
C ASN A 120 4.18 -9.18 1.27
N ILE A 121 4.29 -9.21 2.59
CA ILE A 121 5.38 -9.93 3.29
C ILE A 121 5.24 -11.43 3.09
N SER A 122 4.04 -11.98 3.28
CA SER A 122 3.82 -13.42 3.08
C SER A 122 4.06 -13.82 1.63
N ALA A 123 3.61 -13.00 0.66
CA ALA A 123 3.93 -13.21 -0.75
C ALA A 123 5.45 -13.22 -1.00
N ALA A 124 6.21 -12.32 -0.36
CA ALA A 124 7.67 -12.31 -0.47
C ALA A 124 8.29 -13.62 0.05
N CYS A 125 7.94 -14.03 1.27
CA CYS A 125 8.47 -15.26 1.88
C CYS A 125 8.14 -16.53 1.08
N ILE A 126 7.04 -16.50 0.33
CA ILE A 126 6.53 -17.63 -0.44
C ILE A 126 7.12 -17.67 -1.87
N LEU A 127 7.37 -16.52 -2.49
CA LEU A 127 7.90 -16.41 -3.85
C LEU A 127 9.44 -16.50 -3.90
N GLU A 128 10.13 -16.31 -2.77
CA GLU A 128 11.58 -16.45 -2.66
C GLU A 128 12.06 -17.90 -2.39
N THR A 129 11.13 -18.86 -2.21
CA THR A 129 11.43 -20.31 -2.08
C THR A 129 11.10 -21.06 -3.35
#